data_AF-A0A1H4KKA4-F1
#
_entry.id   AF-A0A1H4KKA4-F1
#
_cell.length_a   1.000
_cell.length_b   1.000
_cell.length_c   1.000
_cell.angle_alpha   90.00
_cell.angle_beta   90.00
_cell.angle_gamma   90.00
#
_symmetry.space_group_name_H-M   'P 1'
#
loop_
_entity.id
_entity.type
_entity.pdbx_description
1 polymer ?
#
loop_
_entity_poly.entity_id
_entity_poly.type
_entity_poly.pdbx_seq_one_letter_code
_entity_poly.pdbx_strand_id
1 'polypeptide(L)'
;MHVEPVSQYPPASSRTLAQWLDPELSARHGSDARTRLREIADGRAMRRAMWAAFLALGASAVVLGAAFLVFGWWTAAVATASAGGVVAAASALFLRRERRRIPRPGESYTTRGAGTLRGGIVAASGMFAAVNVFFVPAMLAGSDLTPILLIDGGLALLLVSGFVVPAAVIGDGRAALRRDANRDPHVAAALEHERTVWVPRAGVDMFGPL
;
A
#
# COMPACT_ATOMS: atom_id res chain seq x y z
N MET A 1 -10.99 2.14 -40.93
CA MET A 1 -9.55 2.38 -40.71
C MET A 1 -9.37 2.89 -39.31
N HIS A 2 -8.75 2.11 -38.42
CA HIS A 2 -8.36 2.59 -37.09
C HIS A 2 -6.99 3.24 -37.27
N VAL A 3 -6.94 4.57 -37.23
CA VAL A 3 -5.68 5.32 -37.32
C VAL A 3 -5.01 5.16 -35.96
N GLU A 4 -3.94 4.38 -35.89
CA GLU A 4 -3.09 4.34 -34.70
C GLU A 4 -2.57 5.76 -34.45
N PRO A 5 -2.81 6.35 -33.28
CA PRO A 5 -2.18 7.62 -32.95
C PRO A 5 -0.67 7.37 -32.93
N VAL A 6 0.05 8.09 -33.80
CA VAL A 6 1.52 8.09 -33.80
C VAL A 6 1.96 8.68 -32.46
N SER A 7 2.26 7.81 -31.50
CA SER A 7 2.76 8.21 -30.20
C SER A 7 4.09 8.95 -30.41
N GLN A 8 4.23 10.14 -29.82
CA GLN A 8 5.49 10.88 -29.81
C GLN A 8 6.57 10.19 -28.95
N TYR A 9 6.20 9.11 -28.26
CA TYR A 9 7.07 8.38 -27.35
C TYR A 9 7.67 7.14 -28.03
N PRO A 10 8.85 6.68 -27.58
CA PRO A 10 9.50 5.50 -28.15
C PRO A 10 8.57 4.28 -28.07
N PRO A 11 8.51 3.43 -29.11
CA PRO A 11 7.70 2.23 -29.07
C PRO A 11 8.18 1.31 -27.95
N ALA A 12 7.29 0.52 -27.34
CA ALA A 12 7.65 -0.40 -26.26
C ALA A 12 8.77 -1.39 -26.66
N SER A 13 8.81 -1.73 -27.95
CA SER A 13 9.82 -2.59 -28.57
C SER A 13 11.22 -1.96 -28.70
N SER A 14 11.35 -0.62 -28.61
CA SER A 14 12.62 0.10 -28.80
C SER A 14 13.69 -0.20 -27.75
N ARG A 15 13.28 -0.73 -26.58
CA ARG A 15 14.17 -1.03 -25.46
C ARG A 15 13.78 -2.34 -24.79
N THR A 16 14.76 -3.02 -24.23
CA THR A 16 14.54 -4.23 -23.44
C THR A 16 13.83 -3.89 -22.13
N LEU A 17 13.15 -4.87 -21.51
CA LEU A 17 12.55 -4.67 -20.19
C LEU A 17 13.57 -4.21 -19.14
N ALA A 18 14.79 -4.75 -19.18
CA ALA A 18 15.87 -4.33 -18.28
C ALA A 18 16.18 -2.83 -18.41
N GLN A 19 16.20 -2.30 -19.63
CA GLN A 19 16.41 -0.87 -19.88
C GLN A 19 15.22 -0.02 -19.42
N TRP A 20 13.99 -0.51 -19.54
CA TRP A 20 12.81 0.19 -19.03
C TRP A 20 12.72 0.21 -17.50
N LEU A 21 13.28 -0.81 -16.85
CA LEU A 21 13.34 -0.90 -15.39
C LEU A 21 14.52 -0.13 -14.79
N ASP A 22 15.46 0.35 -15.60
CA ASP A 22 16.66 1.06 -15.15
C ASP A 22 16.30 2.34 -14.34
N PRO A 23 16.76 2.46 -13.07
CA PRO A 23 16.56 3.67 -12.27
C PRO A 23 17.11 4.94 -12.92
N GLU A 24 18.21 4.86 -13.68
CA GLU A 24 18.77 6.03 -14.34
C GLU A 24 17.84 6.57 -15.42
N LEU A 25 17.13 5.67 -16.09
CA LEU A 25 16.19 6.05 -17.13
C LEU A 25 14.99 6.79 -16.55
N SER A 26 14.51 6.36 -15.38
CA SER A 26 13.43 7.04 -14.68
C SER A 26 13.87 8.32 -13.96
N ALA A 27 15.16 8.50 -13.66
CA ALA A 27 15.67 9.80 -13.21
C ALA A 27 15.66 10.85 -14.34
N ARG A 28 15.87 10.42 -15.60
CA ARG A 28 15.83 11.32 -16.78
C ARG A 28 14.42 11.69 -17.21
N HIS A 29 13.43 10.85 -16.92
CA HIS A 29 12.01 11.13 -17.22
C HIS A 29 11.31 11.56 -15.93
N GLY A 30 10.80 12.79 -15.87
CA GLY A 30 10.18 13.35 -14.66
C GLY A 30 9.23 12.39 -13.92
N SER A 31 9.15 12.54 -12.59
CA SER A 31 8.37 11.67 -11.70
C SER A 31 6.89 11.54 -12.06
N ASP A 32 6.39 12.50 -12.83
CA ASP A 32 4.96 12.69 -13.15
C ASP A 32 4.56 12.08 -14.49
N ALA A 33 5.52 11.60 -15.29
CA ALA A 33 5.21 10.91 -16.53
C ALA A 33 4.41 9.63 -16.21
N ARG A 34 3.17 9.55 -16.70
CA ARG A 34 2.35 8.33 -16.61
C ARG A 34 2.84 7.33 -17.64
N THR A 35 3.43 6.25 -17.14
CA THR A 35 3.92 5.14 -17.96
C THR A 35 3.19 3.87 -17.57
N ARG A 36 3.06 2.92 -18.49
CA ARG A 36 2.43 1.63 -18.19
C ARG A 36 3.14 0.90 -17.04
N LEU A 37 4.46 0.94 -16.98
CA LEU A 37 5.22 0.33 -15.88
C LEU A 37 4.90 0.97 -14.53
N ARG A 38 4.76 2.30 -14.47
CA ARG A 38 4.35 3.01 -13.25
C ARG A 38 2.93 2.64 -12.85
N GLU A 39 1.99 2.56 -13.78
CA GLU A 39 0.63 2.08 -13.47
C GLU A 39 0.60 0.66 -12.89
N ILE A 40 1.40 -0.25 -13.46
CA ILE A 40 1.53 -1.62 -12.95
C ILE A 40 2.09 -1.60 -11.54
N ALA A 41 3.14 -0.80 -11.29
CA ALA A 41 3.74 -0.66 -9.98
C ALA A 41 2.74 -0.10 -8.96
N ASP A 42 2.07 0.99 -9.30
CA ASP A 42 1.11 1.67 -8.43
C ASP A 42 -0.11 0.78 -8.16
N GLY A 43 -0.65 0.10 -9.18
CA GLY A 43 -1.77 -0.83 -9.03
C GLY A 43 -1.44 -2.07 -8.19
N ARG A 44 -0.21 -2.58 -8.27
CA ARG A 44 0.27 -3.67 -7.39
C ARG A 44 0.51 -3.17 -5.98
N ALA A 45 1.12 -2.00 -5.84
CA ALA A 45 1.42 -1.40 -4.55
C ALA A 45 0.12 -1.08 -3.78
N MET A 46 -0.89 -0.53 -4.44
CA MET A 46 -2.21 -0.23 -3.87
C MET A 46 -2.91 -1.49 -3.35
N ARG A 47 -2.97 -2.56 -4.15
CA ARG A 47 -3.54 -3.85 -3.71
C ARG A 47 -2.77 -4.46 -2.54
N ARG A 48 -1.44 -4.43 -2.59
CA ARG A 48 -0.60 -4.91 -1.48
C ARG A 48 -0.79 -4.08 -0.23
N ALA A 49 -0.88 -2.76 -0.37
CA ALA A 49 -1.10 -1.82 0.73
C ALA A 49 -2.45 -2.06 1.41
N MET A 50 -3.52 -2.29 0.63
CA MET A 50 -4.84 -2.65 1.16
C MET A 50 -4.78 -3.92 2.02
N TRP A 51 -4.20 -5.01 1.49
CA TRP A 51 -4.09 -6.26 2.24
C TRP A 51 -3.11 -6.15 3.42
N ALA A 52 -2.04 -5.38 3.29
CA ALA A 52 -1.11 -5.10 4.39
C ALA A 52 -1.78 -4.28 5.50
N ALA A 53 -2.64 -3.33 5.16
CA ALA A 53 -3.43 -2.55 6.13
C ALA A 53 -4.41 -3.46 6.89
N PHE A 54 -5.12 -4.36 6.19
CA PHE A 54 -5.99 -5.34 6.87
C PHE A 54 -5.21 -6.34 7.73
N LEU A 55 -4.03 -6.77 7.26
CA LEU A 55 -3.14 -7.62 8.06
C LEU A 55 -2.70 -6.89 9.35
N ALA A 56 -2.26 -5.64 9.22
CA ALA A 56 -1.85 -4.81 10.36
C ALA A 56 -3.03 -4.54 11.31
N LEU A 57 -4.22 -4.29 10.78
CA LEU A 57 -5.43 -4.10 11.57
C LEU A 57 -5.80 -5.38 12.35
N GLY A 58 -5.75 -6.55 11.69
CA GLY A 58 -6.01 -7.83 12.34
C GLY A 58 -4.97 -8.14 13.43
N ALA A 59 -3.69 -7.91 13.16
CA ALA A 59 -2.62 -8.05 14.15
C ALA A 59 -2.80 -7.08 15.33
N SER A 60 -3.17 -5.83 15.05
CA SER A 60 -3.48 -4.81 16.06
C SER A 60 -4.64 -5.23 16.95
N ALA A 61 -5.70 -5.81 16.38
CA ALA A 61 -6.83 -6.33 17.14
C ALA A 61 -6.42 -7.52 18.04
N VAL A 62 -5.50 -8.38 17.61
CA VAL A 62 -4.93 -9.44 18.47
C VAL A 62 -4.15 -8.84 19.64
N VAL A 63 -3.30 -7.84 19.39
CA VAL A 63 -2.55 -7.13 20.44
C VAL A 63 -3.50 -6.46 21.44
N LEU A 64 -4.55 -5.79 20.94
CA LEU A 64 -5.56 -5.16 21.79
C LEU A 64 -6.35 -6.20 22.60
N GLY A 65 -6.71 -7.33 22.01
CA GLY A 65 -7.34 -8.44 22.72
C GLY A 65 -6.44 -9.02 23.82
N ALA A 66 -5.12 -9.11 23.59
CA ALA A 66 -4.18 -9.50 24.63
C ALA A 66 -4.11 -8.47 25.76
N ALA A 67 -4.19 -7.16 25.46
CA ALA A 67 -4.28 -6.12 26.47
C ALA A 67 -5.57 -6.29 27.31
N PHE A 68 -6.73 -6.56 26.69
CA PHE A 68 -7.97 -6.83 27.42
C PHE A 68 -7.86 -8.01 28.40
N LEU A 69 -7.07 -9.05 28.09
CA LEU A 69 -6.82 -10.16 29.02
C LEU A 69 -6.11 -9.69 30.30
N VAL A 70 -5.13 -8.80 30.17
CA VAL A 70 -4.37 -8.26 31.32
C VAL A 70 -5.29 -7.52 32.28
N PHE A 71 -6.35 -6.88 31.77
CA PHE A 71 -7.35 -6.16 32.57
C PHE A 71 -8.56 -7.02 32.98
N GLY A 72 -8.53 -8.33 32.74
CA GLY A 72 -9.59 -9.27 33.14
C GLY A 72 -10.84 -9.24 32.25
N TRP A 73 -10.79 -8.60 31.08
CA TRP A 73 -11.94 -8.49 30.16
C TRP A 73 -12.00 -9.67 29.19
N TRP A 74 -12.24 -10.87 29.72
CA TRP A 74 -12.09 -12.13 28.98
C TRP A 74 -12.96 -12.23 27.72
N THR A 75 -14.24 -11.84 27.82
CA THR A 75 -15.18 -11.93 26.70
C THR A 75 -14.77 -11.00 25.56
N ALA A 76 -14.41 -9.75 25.88
CA ALA A 76 -13.91 -8.78 24.90
C ALA A 76 -12.57 -9.24 24.29
N ALA A 77 -11.65 -9.75 25.12
CA ALA A 77 -10.37 -10.25 24.66
C ALA A 77 -10.49 -11.37 23.62
N VAL A 78 -11.27 -12.41 23.92
CA VAL A 78 -11.45 -13.56 23.03
C VAL A 78 -12.14 -13.11 21.74
N ALA A 79 -13.17 -12.27 21.83
CA ALA A 79 -13.88 -11.78 20.66
C ALA A 79 -12.97 -10.93 19.74
N THR A 80 -12.23 -9.97 20.31
CA THR A 80 -11.34 -9.07 19.55
C THR A 80 -10.14 -9.81 18.98
N ALA A 81 -9.51 -10.70 19.75
CA ALA A 81 -8.35 -11.47 19.27
C ALA A 81 -8.72 -12.51 18.21
N SER A 82 -9.85 -13.22 18.36
CA SER A 82 -10.29 -14.20 17.36
C SER A 82 -10.68 -13.51 16.05
N ALA A 83 -11.47 -12.44 16.11
CA ALA A 83 -11.82 -11.65 14.93
C ALA A 83 -10.57 -11.07 14.24
N GLY A 84 -9.65 -10.50 15.03
CA GLY A 84 -8.37 -9.98 14.54
C GLY A 84 -7.51 -11.05 13.87
N GLY A 85 -7.41 -12.23 14.49
CA GLY A 85 -6.66 -13.36 13.96
C GLY A 85 -7.22 -13.88 12.63
N VAL A 86 -8.54 -13.97 12.50
CA VAL A 86 -9.20 -14.37 11.24
C VAL A 86 -8.91 -13.35 10.13
N VAL A 87 -9.06 -12.05 10.42
CA VAL A 87 -8.77 -10.98 9.45
C VAL A 87 -7.30 -10.99 9.05
N ALA A 88 -6.38 -11.16 10.01
CA ALA A 88 -4.95 -11.23 9.74
C ALA A 88 -4.60 -12.45 8.86
N ALA A 89 -5.11 -13.63 9.21
CA ALA A 89 -4.86 -14.86 8.46
C ALA A 89 -5.40 -14.76 7.02
N ALA A 90 -6.65 -14.32 6.85
CA ALA A 90 -7.24 -14.10 5.54
C ALA A 90 -6.42 -13.08 4.71
N SER A 91 -6.07 -11.95 5.31
CA SER A 91 -5.27 -10.91 4.65
C SER A 91 -3.89 -11.40 4.24
N ALA A 92 -3.22 -12.21 5.08
CA ALA A 92 -1.94 -12.81 4.74
C ALA A 92 -2.06 -13.77 3.54
N LEU A 93 -3.13 -14.56 3.47
CA LEU A 93 -3.40 -15.45 2.34
C LEU A 93 -3.62 -14.67 1.05
N PHE A 94 -4.44 -13.62 1.07
CA PHE A 94 -4.66 -12.76 -0.09
C PHE A 94 -3.39 -12.00 -0.50
N LEU A 95 -2.61 -11.51 0.46
CA LEU A 95 -1.34 -10.84 0.18
C LEU A 95 -0.34 -11.79 -0.52
N ARG A 96 -0.29 -13.07 -0.10
CA ARG A 96 0.51 -14.11 -0.78
C ARG A 96 0.01 -14.37 -2.20
N ARG A 97 -1.31 -14.47 -2.39
CA ARG A 97 -1.93 -14.73 -3.70
C ARG A 97 -1.70 -13.62 -4.71
N GLU A 98 -1.79 -12.36 -4.27
CA GLU A 98 -1.63 -11.18 -5.14
C GLU A 98 -0.18 -10.91 -5.55
N ARG A 99 0.83 -11.61 -4.98
CA ARG A 99 2.23 -11.39 -5.35
C ARG A 99 2.51 -11.60 -6.83
N ARG A 100 1.78 -12.50 -7.51
CA ARG A 100 2.01 -12.89 -8.92
C ARG A 100 1.12 -12.18 -9.94
N ARG A 101 0.17 -11.35 -9.49
CA ARG A 101 -0.84 -10.75 -10.38
C ARG A 101 -0.33 -9.46 -11.02
N ILE A 102 -0.50 -9.33 -12.34
CA ILE A 102 -0.30 -8.07 -13.07
C ILE A 102 -1.67 -7.38 -13.24
N PRO A 103 -1.81 -6.11 -12.83
CA PRO A 103 -3.02 -5.31 -13.05
C PRO A 103 -3.35 -5.19 -14.53
N ARG A 104 -4.65 -5.26 -14.89
CA ARG A 104 -5.08 -5.03 -16.27
C ARG A 104 -4.91 -3.55 -16.66
N PRO A 105 -4.59 -3.25 -17.93
CA PRO A 105 -4.45 -1.87 -18.37
C PRO A 105 -5.80 -1.13 -18.35
N GLY A 106 -5.80 0.10 -17.83
CA GLY A 106 -7.00 0.92 -17.63
C GLY A 106 -7.65 0.80 -16.23
N GLU A 107 -7.17 -0.09 -15.35
CA GLU A 107 -7.54 -0.08 -13.94
C GLU A 107 -6.78 1.07 -13.24
N SER A 108 -7.28 2.30 -13.37
CA SER A 108 -6.69 3.44 -12.65
C SER A 108 -7.11 3.43 -11.19
N TYR A 109 -6.17 3.14 -10.30
CA TYR A 109 -6.37 3.35 -8.87
C TYR A 109 -5.94 4.77 -8.53
N THR A 110 -6.90 5.70 -8.44
CA THR A 110 -6.61 7.03 -7.88
C THR A 110 -6.55 6.91 -6.37
N THR A 111 -5.35 7.03 -5.82
CA THR A 111 -5.14 7.18 -4.38
C THR A 111 -5.12 8.69 -4.07
N ARG A 112 -5.91 9.13 -3.09
CA ARG A 112 -5.82 10.48 -2.50
C ARG A 112 -5.13 10.44 -1.13
N GLY A 113 -4.44 9.35 -0.82
CA GLY A 113 -3.78 9.13 0.48
C GLY A 113 -2.32 9.60 0.48
N ALA A 114 -1.68 9.54 1.65
CA ALA A 114 -0.25 9.81 1.77
C ALA A 114 0.55 8.79 0.95
N GLY A 115 1.19 9.24 -0.13
CA GLY A 115 2.01 8.39 -1.01
C GLY A 115 3.40 8.07 -0.46
N THR A 116 3.73 8.51 0.75
CA THR A 116 5.05 8.31 1.38
C THR A 116 4.90 7.95 2.86
N LEU A 117 5.83 7.14 3.38
CA LEU A 117 5.90 6.79 4.80
C LEU A 117 5.88 8.03 5.70
N ARG A 118 6.68 9.06 5.37
CA ARG A 118 6.72 10.32 6.11
C ARG A 118 5.35 11.00 6.14
N GLY A 119 4.66 11.05 4.99
CA GLY A 119 3.30 11.60 4.93
C GLY A 119 2.31 10.81 5.78
N GLY A 120 2.41 9.47 5.79
CA GLY A 120 1.59 8.59 6.62
C GLY A 120 1.82 8.82 8.12
N ILE A 121 3.08 8.96 8.54
CA ILE A 121 3.45 9.28 9.93
C ILE A 121 2.91 10.65 10.33
N VAL A 122 3.14 11.69 9.52
CA VAL A 122 2.67 13.04 9.82
C VAL A 122 1.15 13.09 9.94
N ALA A 123 0.42 12.42 9.04
CA ALA A 123 -1.04 12.34 9.10
C ALA A 123 -1.51 11.59 10.36
N ALA A 124 -0.94 10.41 10.66
CA ALA A 124 -1.27 9.62 11.83
C ALA A 124 -0.99 10.39 13.13
N SER A 125 0.20 10.97 13.28
CA SER A 125 0.57 11.76 14.46
C SER A 125 -0.30 13.01 14.63
N GLY A 126 -0.64 13.70 13.54
CA GLY A 126 -1.53 14.86 13.58
C GLY A 126 -2.94 14.50 14.07
N MET A 127 -3.52 13.41 13.53
CA MET A 127 -4.83 12.91 13.98
C MET A 127 -4.78 12.43 15.43
N PHE A 128 -3.73 11.69 15.79
CA PHE A 128 -3.52 11.19 17.14
C PHE A 128 -3.46 12.32 18.17
N ALA A 129 -2.66 13.36 17.88
CA ALA A 129 -2.55 14.53 18.74
C ALA A 129 -3.89 15.28 18.86
N ALA A 130 -4.59 15.48 17.74
CA ALA A 130 -5.90 16.15 17.73
C ALA A 130 -6.94 15.40 18.59
N VAL A 131 -6.99 14.07 18.52
CA VAL A 131 -7.90 13.28 19.37
C VAL A 131 -7.49 13.34 20.84
N ASN A 132 -6.19 13.29 21.13
CA ASN A 132 -5.68 13.30 22.51
C ASN A 132 -5.94 14.60 23.27
N VAL A 133 -6.14 15.73 22.59
CA VAL A 133 -6.55 16.99 23.23
C VAL A 133 -7.86 16.81 24.02
N PHE A 134 -8.76 15.94 23.57
CA PHE A 134 -10.03 15.67 24.26
C PHE A 134 -9.87 14.86 25.56
N PHE A 135 -8.74 14.18 25.76
CA PHE A 135 -8.47 13.44 27.00
C PHE A 135 -7.84 14.30 28.10
N VAL A 136 -7.33 15.51 27.77
CA VAL A 136 -6.68 16.42 28.73
C VAL A 136 -7.57 16.75 29.94
N PRO A 137 -8.87 17.09 29.78
CA PRO A 137 -9.74 17.38 30.93
C PRO A 137 -9.91 16.18 31.87
N ALA A 138 -10.02 14.96 31.32
CA ALA A 138 -10.16 13.74 32.11
C ALA A 138 -8.88 13.46 32.93
N MET A 139 -7.70 13.64 32.32
CA MET A 139 -6.41 13.53 33.01
C MET A 139 -6.29 14.54 34.16
N LEU A 140 -6.70 15.79 33.95
CA LEU A 140 -6.66 16.84 34.97
C LEU A 140 -7.67 16.58 36.12
N ALA A 141 -8.79 15.91 35.82
CA ALA A 141 -9.79 15.54 36.81
C ALA A 141 -9.40 14.33 37.68
N GLY A 142 -8.24 13.70 37.42
CA GLY A 142 -7.77 12.54 38.18
C GLY A 142 -8.57 11.26 37.93
N SER A 143 -9.20 11.13 36.76
CA SER A 143 -9.93 9.91 36.39
C SER A 143 -8.99 8.71 36.26
N ASP A 144 -9.52 7.48 36.42
CA ASP A 144 -8.78 6.26 36.10
C ASP A 144 -8.26 6.32 34.64
N LEU A 145 -6.94 6.22 34.49
CA LEU A 145 -6.25 6.33 33.20
C LEU A 145 -6.28 5.03 32.41
N THR A 146 -6.63 3.91 33.04
CA THR A 146 -6.66 2.58 32.41
C THR A 146 -7.48 2.54 31.12
N PRO A 147 -8.76 2.94 31.10
CA PRO A 147 -9.55 2.96 29.87
C PRO A 147 -9.02 3.96 28.84
N ILE A 148 -8.45 5.09 29.28
CA ILE A 148 -7.87 6.11 28.40
C ILE A 148 -6.68 5.52 27.64
N LEU A 149 -5.73 4.89 28.34
CA LEU A 149 -4.55 4.27 27.74
C LEU A 149 -4.91 3.15 26.75
N LEU A 150 -5.98 2.42 27.04
CA LEU A 150 -6.44 1.33 26.19
C LEU A 150 -7.09 1.84 24.90
N ILE A 151 -7.92 2.89 24.99
CA ILE A 151 -8.49 3.58 23.84
C ILE A 151 -7.38 4.22 23.01
N ASP A 152 -6.43 4.89 23.66
CA ASP A 152 -5.34 5.61 23.01
C ASP A 152 -4.37 4.64 22.30
N GLY A 153 -4.02 3.53 22.96
CA GLY A 153 -3.25 2.44 22.34
C GLY A 153 -3.98 1.81 21.15
N GLY A 154 -5.28 1.57 21.27
CA GLY A 154 -6.12 1.10 20.17
C GLY A 154 -6.18 2.06 19.00
N LEU A 155 -6.31 3.36 19.28
CA LEU A 155 -6.30 4.43 18.28
C LEU A 155 -4.94 4.52 17.58
N ALA A 156 -3.83 4.48 18.32
CA ALA A 156 -2.49 4.48 17.76
C ALA A 156 -2.29 3.31 16.79
N LEU A 157 -2.67 2.10 17.20
CA LEU A 157 -2.60 0.90 16.37
C LEU A 157 -3.47 1.00 15.12
N LEU A 158 -4.68 1.57 15.24
CA LEU A 158 -5.58 1.82 14.12
C LEU A 158 -4.98 2.81 13.11
N LEU A 159 -4.43 3.92 13.59
CA LEU A 159 -3.80 4.94 12.75
C LEU A 159 -2.55 4.41 12.05
N VAL A 160 -1.72 3.61 12.75
CA VAL A 160 -0.56 2.95 12.14
C VAL A 160 -1.02 1.98 11.03
N SER A 161 -2.02 1.16 11.31
CA SER A 161 -2.55 0.19 10.34
C SER A 161 -3.19 0.86 9.12
N GLY A 162 -3.91 1.97 9.32
CA GLY A 162 -4.68 2.65 8.28
C GLY A 162 -3.91 3.70 7.48
N PHE A 163 -2.88 4.33 8.06
CA PHE A 163 -2.13 5.41 7.40
C PHE A 163 -0.67 5.05 7.17
N VAL A 164 0.03 4.58 8.20
CA VAL A 164 1.49 4.39 8.14
C VAL A 164 1.84 3.18 7.27
N VAL A 165 1.23 2.02 7.54
CA VAL A 165 1.47 0.78 6.80
C VAL A 165 1.19 0.91 5.30
N PRO A 166 -0.01 1.35 4.85
CA PRO A 166 -0.28 1.48 3.43
C PRO A 166 0.60 2.54 2.76
N ALA A 167 0.90 3.67 3.41
CA ALA A 167 1.78 4.69 2.86
C ALA A 167 3.22 4.18 2.66
N ALA A 168 3.71 3.34 3.58
CA ALA A 168 5.01 2.67 3.44
C ALA A 168 5.03 1.74 2.23
N VAL A 169 4.00 0.88 2.09
CA VAL A 169 3.92 -0.09 0.99
C VAL A 169 3.76 0.59 -0.37
N ILE A 170 2.97 1.68 -0.44
CA ILE A 170 2.78 2.45 -1.67
C ILE A 170 4.07 3.16 -2.08
N GLY A 171 4.76 3.82 -1.13
CA GLY A 171 6.00 4.54 -1.40
C GLY A 171 7.11 3.65 -1.99
N ASP A 172 7.14 2.38 -1.59
CA ASP A 172 8.11 1.39 -2.07
C ASP A 172 7.68 0.66 -3.35
N GLY A 173 6.50 0.95 -3.91
CA GLY A 173 5.87 0.19 -5.00
C GLY A 173 6.76 -0.02 -6.23
N ARG A 174 7.43 1.04 -6.70
CA ARG A 174 8.32 0.99 -7.87
C ARG A 174 9.58 0.18 -7.59
N ALA A 175 10.22 0.40 -6.43
CA ALA A 175 11.38 -0.36 -6.01
C ALA A 175 11.04 -1.84 -5.75
N ALA A 176 9.84 -2.13 -5.23
CA ALA A 176 9.33 -3.48 -5.06
C ALA A 176 9.08 -4.17 -6.40
N LEU A 177 8.47 -3.48 -7.39
CA LEU A 177 8.29 -4.05 -8.73
C LEU A 177 9.63 -4.40 -9.39
N ARG A 178 10.62 -3.52 -9.29
CA ARG A 178 11.97 -3.77 -9.81
C ARG A 178 12.64 -4.96 -9.13
N ARG A 179 12.58 -5.04 -7.79
CA ARG A 179 13.09 -6.19 -7.03
C ARG A 179 12.38 -7.50 -7.41
N ASP A 180 11.06 -7.45 -7.58
CA ASP A 180 10.27 -8.62 -7.96
C ASP A 180 10.59 -9.09 -9.38
N ALA A 181 10.73 -8.16 -10.34
CA ALA A 181 11.12 -8.48 -11.71
C ALA A 181 12.52 -9.12 -11.79
N ASN A 182 13.45 -8.69 -10.94
CA ASN A 182 14.81 -9.25 -10.90
C ASN A 182 14.88 -10.61 -10.18
N ARG A 183 13.93 -10.92 -9.29
CA ARG A 183 13.95 -12.15 -8.47
C ARG A 183 13.02 -13.24 -8.98
N ASP A 184 11.91 -12.89 -9.61
CA ASP A 184 10.87 -13.83 -10.04
C ASP A 184 10.77 -13.87 -11.59
N PRO A 185 11.22 -14.96 -12.23
CA PRO A 185 11.14 -15.13 -13.68
C PRO A 185 9.72 -15.00 -14.23
N HIS A 186 8.70 -15.36 -13.45
CA HIS A 186 7.30 -15.24 -13.89
C HIS A 186 6.87 -13.78 -13.98
N VAL A 187 7.31 -12.94 -13.03
CA VAL A 187 7.03 -11.50 -13.07
C VAL A 187 7.76 -10.86 -14.24
N ALA A 188 9.02 -11.22 -14.47
CA ALA A 188 9.79 -10.74 -15.61
C ALA A 188 9.12 -11.13 -16.95
N ALA A 189 8.76 -12.40 -17.12
CA ALA A 189 8.10 -12.89 -18.33
C ALA A 189 6.74 -12.22 -18.57
N ALA A 190 5.97 -11.98 -17.52
CA ALA A 190 4.68 -11.33 -17.64
C ALA A 190 4.80 -9.83 -17.97
N LEU A 191 5.82 -9.12 -17.44
CA LEU A 191 6.14 -7.75 -17.85
C LEU A 191 6.67 -7.68 -19.29
N GLU A 192 7.46 -8.66 -19.70
CA GLU A 192 7.98 -8.76 -21.07
C GLU A 192 6.84 -9.03 -22.07
N HIS A 193 5.91 -9.91 -21.72
CA HIS A 193 4.71 -10.12 -22.51
C HIS A 193 3.85 -8.85 -22.60
N GLU A 194 3.64 -8.14 -21.49
CA GLU A 194 2.92 -6.86 -21.50
C GLU A 194 3.61 -5.83 -22.40
N ARG A 195 4.96 -5.79 -22.42
CA ARG A 195 5.75 -4.91 -23.30
C ARG A 195 5.47 -5.19 -24.78
N THR A 196 5.38 -6.46 -25.18
CA THR A 196 5.22 -6.83 -26.59
C THR A 196 3.79 -6.60 -27.10
N VAL A 197 2.79 -6.70 -26.24
CA VAL A 197 1.37 -6.48 -26.59
C VAL A 197 0.89 -5.05 -26.29
N TRP A 198 1.75 -4.18 -25.77
CA TRP A 198 1.38 -2.83 -25.38
C TRP A 198 1.05 -1.97 -26.60
N VAL A 199 -0.12 -1.32 -26.54
CA VAL A 199 -0.57 -0.30 -27.49
C VAL A 199 -0.85 0.97 -26.70
N PRO A 200 -0.40 2.16 -27.16
CA PRO A 200 -0.69 3.44 -26.51
C PRO A 200 -2.19 3.64 -26.28
N ARG A 201 -2.57 4.20 -25.12
CA ARG A 201 -3.97 4.47 -24.75
C ARG A 201 -4.11 5.90 -24.26
N ALA A 202 -5.31 6.47 -24.38
CA ALA A 202 -5.61 7.79 -23.86
C ALA A 202 -5.25 7.91 -22.37
N GLY A 203 -4.29 8.77 -22.04
CA GLY A 203 -3.80 9.03 -20.68
C GLY A 203 -2.56 8.23 -20.26
N VAL A 204 -2.12 7.26 -21.08
CA VAL A 204 -0.89 6.47 -20.92
C VAL A 204 -0.31 6.19 -22.30
N ASP A 205 0.46 7.14 -22.80
CA ASP A 205 0.87 7.13 -24.21
C ASP A 205 2.13 6.28 -24.44
N MET A 206 2.78 5.82 -23.36
CA MET A 206 4.04 5.10 -23.39
C MET A 206 4.09 3.92 -22.41
N PHE A 207 4.78 2.84 -22.82
CA PHE A 207 5.11 1.75 -21.91
C PHE A 207 6.03 2.24 -20.78
N GLY A 208 7.10 2.93 -21.21
CA GLY A 208 7.88 3.92 -20.47
C GLY A 208 8.66 3.46 -19.24
N PRO A 209 9.54 4.33 -18.73
CA PRO A 209 10.38 4.03 -17.57
C PRO A 209 9.58 3.85 -16.29
N LEU A 210 10.12 3.05 -15.36
CA LEU A 210 9.58 2.82 -14.02
C LEU A 210 10.05 3.87 -12.99
#